data_AF-A0A7V9C2N2-F1
#
_entry.id   AF-A0A7V9C2N2-F1
#
_cell.length_a   1.000
_cell.length_b   1.000
_cell.length_c   1.000
_cell.angle_alpha   90.00
_cell.angle_beta   90.00
_cell.angle_gamma   90.00
#
_symmetry.space_group_name_H-M   'P 1'
#
loop_
_entity.id
_entity.type
_entity.pdbx_description
1 polymer ?
#
loop_
_entity_poly.entity_id
_entity_poly.type
_entity_poly.pdbx_seq_one_letter_code
_entity_poly.pdbx_strand_id
1 'polypeptide(L)' 'MTDFFELTTEPIDIATVARRTAPPDCGATVTLDGYVRQFTKGRETLHLFYEAYEPMA' A
#
# COMPACT_ATOMS: atom_id res chain seq x y z
N MET A 1 -15.27 -15.49 1.03
CA MET A 1 -14.39 -14.41 1.50
C MET A 1 -14.35 -13.42 0.36
N THR A 2 -14.75 -12.17 0.58
CA THR A 2 -14.76 -11.15 -0.49
C THR A 2 -13.38 -10.50 -0.51
N ASP A 3 -12.78 -10.41 -1.68
CA ASP A 3 -11.50 -9.72 -1.84
C ASP A 3 -11.69 -8.23 -1.52
N PHE A 4 -10.78 -7.67 -0.72
CA PHE A 4 -10.75 -6.24 -0.40
C PHE A 4 -9.63 -5.57 -1.19
N PHE A 5 -9.99 -4.53 -1.94
CA PHE A 5 -9.08 -3.68 -2.68
C PHE A 5 -9.63 -2.25 -2.69
N GLU A 6 -8.75 -1.26 -2.67
CA GLU A 6 -9.10 0.15 -2.59
C GLU A 6 -7.98 1.01 -3.19
N LEU A 7 -8.37 2.05 -3.93
CA LEU A 7 -7.48 3.16 -4.29
C LEU A 7 -7.80 4.36 -3.39
N THR A 8 -6.77 5.05 -2.92
CA THR A 8 -6.94 6.21 -2.05
C THR A 8 -5.92 7.30 -2.36
N THR A 9 -6.33 8.54 -2.16
CA THR A 9 -5.46 9.73 -2.18
C THR A 9 -5.03 10.15 -0.77
N GLU A 10 -5.58 9.49 0.26
CA GLU A 10 -5.26 9.75 1.66
C GLU A 10 -4.04 8.93 2.12
N PRO A 11 -3.34 9.34 3.20
CA PRO A 11 -2.30 8.53 3.80
C PRO A 11 -2.80 7.13 4.20
N ILE A 12 -2.03 6.10 3.85
CA ILE A 12 -2.39 4.71 4.13
C ILE A 12 -2.08 4.36 5.59
N ASP A 13 -3.10 3.94 6.36
CA ASP A 13 -2.93 3.33 7.68
C ASP A 13 -2.67 1.82 7.55
N ILE A 14 -1.38 1.47 7.48
CA ILE A 14 -0.89 0.10 7.31
C ILE A 14 -1.41 -0.84 8.41
N ALA A 15 -1.51 -0.37 9.66
CA ALA A 15 -1.96 -1.22 10.77
C ALA A 15 -3.43 -1.61 10.63
N THR A 16 -4.26 -0.67 10.17
CA THR A 16 -5.68 -0.96 9.90
C THR A 16 -5.85 -1.89 8.72
N VAL A 17 -5.04 -1.77 7.66
CA VAL A 17 -5.07 -2.69 6.52
C VAL A 17 -4.67 -4.11 6.95
N ALA A 18 -3.54 -4.28 7.63
CA ALA A 18 -3.03 -5.59 8.05
C ALA A 18 -4.01 -6.35 8.97
N ARG A 19 -4.72 -5.63 9.86
CA ARG A 19 -5.72 -6.24 10.75
C ARG A 19 -6.90 -6.87 10.01
N ARG A 20 -7.22 -6.42 8.79
CA ARG A 20 -8.32 -7.00 7.99
C ARG A 20 -8.02 -8.44 7.55
N THR A 21 -6.75 -8.82 7.50
CA THR A 21 -6.28 -10.12 6.99
C THR A 21 -5.78 -11.06 8.09
N ALA A 22 -6.14 -10.81 9.37
CA ALA A 22 -5.69 -11.59 10.53
C ALA A 22 -6.84 -12.41 11.16
N PRO A 23 -7.29 -13.52 10.53
CA PRO A 23 -8.30 -14.39 11.12
C PRO A 23 -7.71 -15.21 12.29
N PRO A 24 -8.56 -15.72 13.20
CA PRO A 24 -8.12 -16.48 14.38
C PRO A 24 -7.25 -17.72 14.08
N ASP A 25 -7.43 -18.33 12.91
CA ASP A 25 -6.77 -19.58 12.52
C ASP A 25 -5.40 -19.36 11.85
N CYS A 26 -4.99 -18.11 11.64
CA CYS A 26 -3.71 -17.77 11.02
C CYS A 26 -2.69 -17.30 12.06
N GLY A 27 -1.50 -17.90 12.05
CA GLY A 27 -0.41 -17.56 12.98
C GLY A 27 0.47 -16.38 12.54
N ALA A 28 0.32 -15.89 11.31
CA ALA A 28 1.13 -14.81 10.77
C ALA A 28 0.43 -14.06 9.64
N THR A 29 0.85 -12.81 9.43
CA THR A 29 0.51 -11.97 8.27
C THR A 29 1.81 -11.42 7.70
N VAL A 30 1.94 -11.41 6.38
CA VAL A 30 3.07 -10.79 5.68
C VAL A 30 2.54 -9.59 4.91
N THR A 31 3.14 -8.43 5.12
CA THR A 31 2.82 -7.19 4.39
C THR A 31 4.00 -6.76 3.51
N LEU A 32 3.71 -6.02 2.44
CA LEU A 32 4.70 -5.38 1.59
C LEU A 32 4.31 -3.92 1.40
N ASP A 33 5.08 -3.02 2.01
CA ASP A 33 4.83 -1.59 1.96
C ASP A 33 5.85 -0.90 1.06
N GLY A 34 5.36 -0.23 0.01
CA GLY A 34 6.18 0.53 -0.92
C GLY A 34 6.40 1.96 -0.44
N TYR A 35 7.67 2.38 -0.30
CA TYR A 35 8.02 3.75 0.08
C TYR A 35 8.74 4.48 -1.06
N VAL A 36 8.47 5.78 -1.19
CA VAL A 36 9.23 6.66 -2.09
C VAL A 36 10.65 6.79 -1.54
N ARG A 37 11.65 6.55 -2.39
CA ARG A 37 13.07 6.68 -2.03
C ARG A 37 13.53 8.12 -2.25
N GLN A 38 14.37 8.63 -1.35
CA GLN A 38 14.98 9.96 -1.51
C GLN A 38 15.92 10.02 -2.73
N PHE A 39 16.71 8.97 -3.00
CA PHE A 39 17.66 8.95 -4.11
C PHE A 39 17.40 7.81 -5.10
N THR A 40 17.38 8.15 -6.39
CA THR A 40 17.29 7.18 -7.49
C THR A 40 18.31 7.54 -8.56
N LYS A 41 19.19 6.59 -8.92
CA LYS A 41 20.26 6.78 -9.94
C LYS A 41 21.10 8.05 -9.71
N GLY A 42 21.44 8.33 -8.44
CA GLY A 42 22.26 9.49 -8.07
C GLY A 42 21.55 10.84 -8.09
N ARG A 43 20.22 10.87 -8.27
CA ARG A 43 19.40 12.09 -8.26
C ARG A 43 18.43 12.08 -7.09
N GLU A 44 18.25 13.22 -6.45
CA GLU A 44 17.28 13.41 -5.37
C GLU A 44 15.86 13.51 -5.92
N THR A 45 14.93 12.81 -5.27
CA THR A 45 13.50 12.79 -5.57
C THR A 45 12.80 13.75 -4.63
N LEU A 46 12.17 14.80 -5.17
CA LEU A 46 11.39 15.75 -4.37
C LEU A 46 10.05 15.14 -3.94
N HIS A 47 9.29 14.62 -4.91
CA HIS A 47 8.04 13.90 -4.71
C HIS A 47 7.71 13.09 -5.98
N LEU A 48 6.76 12.17 -5.85
CA LEU A 48 6.15 11.46 -6.97
C LEU A 48 4.67 11.81 -7.04
N PHE A 49 4.13 11.93 -8.24
CA PHE A 49 2.69 11.97 -8.48
C PHE A 49 2.24 10.59 -8.95
N TYR A 50 1.11 10.14 -8.42
CA TYR A 50 0.47 8.88 -8.77
C TYR A 50 -0.85 9.19 -9.45
N GLU A 51 -1.13 8.49 -10.55
CA GLU A 51 -2.38 8.55 -11.29
C GLU A 51 -2.81 7.11 -11.61
N ALA A 52 -4.12 6.87 -11.65
CA ALA A 52 -4.68 5.56 -11.97
C ALA A 52 -5.94 5.70 -12.83
N TYR A 53 -6.18 4.73 -13.71
CA TYR A 53 -7.49 4.55 -14.32
C TYR A 53 -8.33 3.67 -13.37
N GLU A 54 -9.01 4.32 -12.44
CA GLU A 54 -9.69 3.67 -11.30
C GLU A 54 -10.61 2.49 -11.65
N PRO A 55 -11.39 2.49 -12.76
CA PRO A 55 -12.25 1.35 -13.08
C PRO A 55 -11.49 0.06 -13.39
N MET A 56 -10.20 0.15 -13.71
CA MET A 56 -9.35 -0.99 -14.05
C MET A 56 -8.34 -1.33 -12.96
N ALA A 57 -7.88 -0.33 -12.20
CA ALA A 57 -6.85 -0.45 -11.17
C ALA A 57 -7.42 -1.01 -9.86
#